data_AF-A0A0D8HL90-F1
#
_entry.id   AF-A0A0D8HL90-F1
#
_cell.length_a   1.000
_cell.length_b   1.000
_cell.length_c   1.000
_cell.angle_alpha   90.00
_cell.angle_beta   90.00
_cell.angle_gamma   90.00
#
_symmetry.space_group_name_H-M   'P 1'
#
loop_
_entity.id
_entity.type
_entity.pdbx_description
1 polymer ?
#
loop_
_entity_poly.entity_id
_entity_poly.type
_entity_poly.pdbx_seq_one_letter_code
_entity_poly.pdbx_strand_id
1 'polypeptide(L)'
;MSEIDNPSPKKSCPVCASQFVSIGRRIYCSSNCKHRAYRRRHQGLVSNYIVGIGKPSRSTSIYECPSCGVHELGLQRCGDCGVFMTRVGIGGLCPHCDEPVAVGELMGEI
;
A
#
# COMPACT_ATOMS: atom_id res chain seq x y z
N MET A 1 27.83 -48.69 -35.77
CA MET A 1 26.82 -48.34 -34.76
C MET A 1 26.73 -46.83 -34.66
N SER A 2 25.72 -46.22 -35.28
CA SER A 2 25.44 -44.79 -35.20
C SER A 2 24.69 -44.46 -33.91
N GLU A 3 25.30 -43.64 -33.05
CA GLU A 3 24.69 -43.05 -31.85
C GLU A 3 23.46 -42.22 -32.25
N ILE A 4 22.30 -42.57 -31.69
CA ILE A 4 21.06 -41.82 -31.86
C ILE A 4 21.06 -40.67 -30.85
N ASP A 5 21.48 -39.50 -31.30
CA ASP A 5 21.41 -38.25 -30.56
C ASP A 5 19.94 -37.83 -30.44
N ASN A 6 19.30 -38.17 -29.32
CA ASN A 6 17.88 -37.87 -29.11
C ASN A 6 17.75 -36.38 -28.75
N PRO A 7 17.21 -35.51 -29.62
CA PRO A 7 17.25 -34.08 -29.41
C PRO A 7 16.39 -33.71 -28.22
N SER A 8 17.05 -33.34 -27.13
CA SER A 8 16.40 -32.87 -25.91
C SER A 8 15.44 -31.71 -26.24
N PRO A 9 14.19 -31.75 -25.76
CA PRO A 9 13.16 -30.82 -26.20
C PRO A 9 13.52 -29.37 -25.85
N LYS A 10 13.38 -28.47 -26.84
CA LYS A 10 13.56 -27.04 -26.64
C LYS A 10 12.33 -26.48 -25.90
N LYS A 11 12.56 -25.81 -24.78
CA LYS A 11 11.53 -25.13 -23.99
C LYS A 11 11.83 -23.64 -23.88
N SER A 12 10.80 -22.83 -23.69
CA SER A 12 10.94 -21.40 -23.44
C SER A 12 11.05 -21.13 -21.94
N CYS A 13 12.01 -20.30 -21.54
CA CYS A 13 12.14 -19.94 -20.13
C CYS A 13 11.00 -18.98 -19.71
N PRO A 14 10.26 -19.27 -18.62
CA PRO A 14 9.15 -18.41 -18.18
C PRO A 14 9.60 -17.04 -17.64
N VAL A 15 10.90 -16.77 -17.56
CA VAL A 15 11.45 -15.56 -16.93
C VAL A 15 12.05 -14.59 -17.95
N CYS A 16 12.71 -15.11 -18.99
CA CYS A 16 13.34 -14.31 -20.04
C CYS A 16 12.89 -14.66 -21.46
N ALA A 17 11.94 -15.60 -21.61
CA ALA A 17 11.41 -16.10 -22.89
C ALA A 17 12.43 -16.78 -23.85
N SER A 18 13.72 -16.83 -23.50
CA SER A 18 14.73 -17.50 -24.33
C SER A 18 14.47 -19.00 -24.46
N GLN A 19 14.67 -19.53 -25.66
CA GLN A 19 14.65 -20.98 -25.92
C GLN A 19 15.90 -21.63 -25.31
N PHE A 20 15.73 -22.79 -24.69
CA PHE A 20 16.84 -23.58 -24.16
C PHE A 20 16.53 -25.08 -24.26
N VAL A 21 17.57 -25.90 -24.33
CA VAL A 21 17.45 -27.35 -24.33
C VAL A 21 17.17 -27.82 -22.91
N SER A 22 16.01 -28.44 -22.67
CA SER A 22 15.67 -28.92 -21.33
C SER A 22 16.27 -30.30 -21.10
N ILE A 23 17.16 -30.40 -20.11
CA ILE A 23 17.67 -31.68 -19.60
C ILE A 23 16.75 -32.11 -18.46
N GLY A 24 16.07 -33.25 -18.61
CA GLY A 24 15.13 -33.79 -17.63
C GLY A 24 13.98 -32.82 -17.30
N ARG A 25 13.72 -32.59 -16.00
CA ARG A 25 12.63 -31.73 -15.49
C ARG A 25 13.02 -30.25 -15.35
N ARG A 26 14.05 -29.79 -16.05
CA ARG A 26 14.51 -28.39 -15.99
C ARG A 26 13.48 -27.43 -16.59
N ILE A 27 13.09 -26.41 -15.82
CA ILE A 27 12.11 -25.38 -16.21
C ILE A 27 12.78 -24.05 -16.62
N TYR A 28 13.94 -23.72 -16.05
CA TYR A 28 14.61 -22.43 -16.26
C TYR A 28 15.89 -22.59 -17.09
N CYS A 29 16.16 -21.65 -17.99
CA CYS A 29 17.36 -21.66 -18.82
C CYS A 29 18.68 -21.54 -18.01
N SER A 30 18.65 -21.03 -16.78
CA SER A 30 19.83 -20.84 -15.93
C SER A 30 19.47 -20.78 -14.43
N SER A 31 20.47 -20.91 -13.56
CA SER A 31 20.34 -20.69 -12.11
C SER A 31 19.88 -19.27 -11.79
N ASN A 32 20.35 -18.27 -12.55
CA ASN A 32 19.92 -16.88 -12.40
C ASN A 32 18.40 -16.73 -12.65
N CYS A 33 17.89 -17.32 -13.75
CA CYS A 33 16.45 -17.33 -14.01
C CYS A 33 15.66 -18.10 -12.94
N LYS A 34 16.19 -19.20 -12.40
CA LYS A 34 15.60 -19.92 -11.27
C LYS A 34 15.49 -19.03 -10.03
N HIS A 35 16.55 -18.33 -9.65
CA HIS A 35 16.55 -17.41 -8.51
C HIS A 35 15.63 -16.21 -8.72
N ARG A 36 15.60 -15.65 -9.94
CA ARG A 36 14.68 -14.55 -10.28
C ARG A 36 13.21 -14.97 -10.19
N ALA A 37 12.88 -16.19 -10.64
CA ALA A 37 11.53 -16.75 -10.48
C ALA A 37 11.19 -17.04 -9.01
N TYR A 38 12.16 -17.51 -8.21
CA TYR A 38 11.98 -17.65 -6.76
C TYR A 38 11.67 -16.28 -6.13
N ARG A 39 12.50 -15.25 -6.39
CA ARG A 39 12.26 -13.90 -5.89
C ARG A 39 10.89 -13.36 -6.28
N ARG A 40 10.46 -13.48 -7.54
CA ARG A 40 9.12 -13.03 -7.98
C ARG A 40 7.95 -13.72 -7.27
N ARG A 41 8.12 -14.98 -6.84
CA ARG A 41 7.07 -15.71 -6.09
C ARG A 41 7.05 -15.36 -4.61
N HIS A 42 8.19 -14.95 -4.06
CA HIS A 42 8.34 -14.66 -2.62
C HIS A 42 8.34 -13.15 -2.30
N GLN A 43 8.60 -12.30 -3.28
CA GLN A 43 8.27 -10.89 -3.25
C GLN A 43 6.78 -10.83 -3.60
N GLY A 44 5.92 -10.83 -2.57
CA GLY A 44 4.46 -10.76 -2.74
C GLY A 44 4.08 -9.67 -3.73
N LEU A 45 2.93 -9.83 -4.39
CA LEU A 45 2.40 -8.85 -5.34
C LEU A 45 2.46 -7.45 -4.70
N VAL A 46 3.47 -6.66 -5.07
CA VAL A 46 3.49 -5.24 -4.76
C VAL A 46 2.38 -4.68 -5.63
N SER A 47 1.23 -4.46 -5.01
CA SER A 47 0.18 -3.70 -5.65
C SER A 47 0.79 -2.34 -5.99
N ASN A 48 0.90 -2.03 -7.29
CA ASN A 48 1.28 -0.70 -7.75
C ASN A 48 0.18 0.34 -7.46
N TYR A 49 -0.86 -0.03 -6.72
CA TYR A 49 -1.75 0.95 -6.14
C TYR A 49 -0.88 1.76 -5.17
N ILE A 50 -0.59 3.02 -5.54
CA ILE A 50 -0.12 4.02 -4.60
C ILE A 50 -1.29 4.27 -3.67
N VAL A 51 -1.52 3.33 -2.75
CA VAL A 51 -2.42 3.60 -1.66
C VAL A 51 -1.56 4.43 -0.73
N GLY A 52 -1.86 5.72 -0.64
CA GLY A 52 -1.42 6.54 0.48
C GLY A 52 -2.06 6.01 1.78
N ILE A 53 -1.75 4.77 2.17
CA ILE A 53 -2.15 4.23 3.47
C ILE A 53 -1.12 4.70 4.46
N GLY A 54 -1.60 5.46 5.44
CA GLY A 54 -1.04 5.31 6.77
C GLY A 54 -1.19 6.51 7.68
N LYS A 55 -1.45 7.71 7.14
CA LYS A 55 -1.77 8.86 7.99
C LYS A 55 -2.95 9.59 7.39
N PRO A 56 -4.13 9.58 8.05
CA PRO A 56 -5.13 10.57 7.71
C PRO A 56 -4.46 11.95 7.76
N SER A 57 -4.54 12.68 6.65
CA SER A 57 -3.88 13.97 6.53
C SER A 57 -4.33 14.86 7.67
N ARG A 58 -3.39 15.57 8.31
CA ARG A 58 -3.74 16.58 9.32
C ARG A 58 -4.79 17.54 8.77
N SER A 59 -4.69 17.89 7.48
CA SER A 59 -5.64 18.77 6.79
C SER A 59 -7.10 18.26 6.74
N THR A 60 -7.36 17.01 7.09
CA THR A 60 -8.71 16.41 7.07
C THR A 60 -9.08 15.82 8.43
N SER A 61 -8.34 16.17 9.48
CA SER A 61 -8.51 15.62 10.83
C SER A 61 -9.11 16.67 11.74
N ILE A 62 -10.23 16.36 12.39
CA ILE A 62 -10.83 17.21 13.41
C ILE A 62 -10.23 16.86 14.78
N TYR A 63 -9.87 17.88 15.53
CA TYR A 63 -9.30 17.80 16.86
C TYR A 63 -10.20 18.55 17.85
N GLU A 64 -10.36 18.01 19.06
CA GLU A 64 -11.13 18.62 20.14
C GLU A 64 -10.21 18.98 21.31
N CYS A 65 -10.39 20.20 21.85
CA CYS A 65 -9.72 20.60 23.07
C CYS A 65 -10.37 19.99 24.31
N PRO A 66 -9.65 19.22 25.14
CA PRO A 66 -10.22 18.67 26.38
C PRO A 66 -10.52 19.74 27.44
N SER A 67 -10.01 20.97 27.28
CA SER A 67 -10.21 22.05 28.25
C SER A 67 -11.39 22.97 27.92
N CYS A 68 -11.67 23.23 26.64
CA CYS A 68 -12.72 24.17 26.23
C CYS A 68 -13.70 23.59 25.22
N GLY A 69 -13.51 22.35 24.75
CA GLY A 69 -14.38 21.68 23.79
C GLY A 69 -14.32 22.22 22.37
N VAL A 70 -13.41 23.16 22.06
CA VAL A 70 -13.32 23.71 20.71
C VAL A 70 -12.86 22.64 19.71
N HIS A 71 -13.54 22.59 18.56
CA HIS A 71 -13.15 21.78 17.42
C HIS A 71 -12.31 22.59 16.44
N GLU A 72 -11.24 21.97 15.94
CA GLU A 72 -10.32 22.59 14.98
C GLU A 72 -9.90 21.62 13.88
N LEU A 73 -9.78 22.12 12.65
CA LEU A 73 -9.34 21.33 11.49
C LEU A 73 -7.81 21.34 11.39
N GLY A 74 -7.19 20.19 11.69
CA GLY A 74 -5.77 19.96 11.50
C GLY A 74 -4.83 20.60 12.52
N LEU A 75 -5.35 21.37 13.47
CA LEU A 75 -4.60 21.95 14.57
C LEU A 75 -4.60 21.00 15.78
N GLN A 76 -3.41 20.59 16.21
CA GLN A 76 -3.24 19.65 17.33
C GLN A 76 -3.09 20.37 18.69
N ARG A 77 -3.03 21.69 18.68
CA ARG A 77 -2.95 22.53 19.88
C ARG A 77 -4.02 23.60 19.80
N CYS A 78 -4.70 23.79 20.92
CA CYS A 78 -5.69 24.84 21.05
C CYS A 78 -5.00 26.20 20.97
N GLY A 79 -5.54 27.10 20.14
CA GLY A 79 -5.06 28.49 20.05
C GLY A 79 -5.24 29.25 21.37
N ASP A 80 -6.34 28.98 22.07
CA ASP A 80 -6.69 29.71 23.30
C ASP A 80 -6.07 29.07 24.56
N CYS A 81 -6.25 27.75 24.74
CA CYS A 81 -5.79 27.06 25.94
C CYS A 81 -4.31 26.63 25.86
N GLY A 82 -3.73 26.55 24.66
CA GLY A 82 -2.35 26.07 24.45
C GLY A 82 -2.10 24.57 24.70
N VAL A 83 -3.12 23.84 25.17
CA VAL A 83 -3.04 22.40 25.44
C VAL A 83 -3.09 21.57 24.16
N PHE A 84 -2.59 20.33 24.23
CA PHE A 84 -2.74 19.37 23.15
C PHE A 84 -4.18 18.84 23.08
N MET A 85 -4.69 18.78 21.87
CA MET A 85 -6.06 18.34 21.55
C MET A 85 -6.09 16.85 21.19
N THR A 86 -7.24 16.21 21.38
CA THR A 86 -7.48 14.80 21.01
C THR A 86 -8.08 14.73 19.62
N ARG A 87 -7.69 13.72 18.83
CA ARG A 87 -8.26 13.50 17.50
C ARG A 87 -9.67 12.93 17.63
N VAL A 88 -10.66 13.64 17.11
CA VAL A 88 -12.06 13.18 17.04
C VAL A 88 -12.24 12.24 15.86
N GLY A 89 -11.83 12.66 14.66
CA GLY A 89 -12.10 11.90 13.46
C GLY A 89 -11.63 12.56 12.17
N ILE A 90 -12.09 12.01 11.05
CA ILE A 90 -12.00 12.67 9.75
C ILE A 90 -13.15 13.67 9.65
N GLY A 91 -12.89 14.85 9.06
CA GLY A 91 -13.90 15.89 8.89
C GLY A 91 -13.43 17.06 8.06
N GLY A 92 -14.18 18.14 8.10
CA GLY A 92 -13.94 19.37 7.34
C GLY A 92 -14.71 20.55 7.91
N LEU A 93 -14.65 21.69 7.21
CA LEU A 93 -15.42 22.87 7.56
C LEU A 93 -16.83 22.76 6.98
N CYS A 94 -17.84 23.15 7.75
CA CYS A 94 -19.21 23.27 7.27
C CYS A 94 -19.29 24.38 6.21
N PRO A 95 -19.86 24.13 5.01
CA PRO A 95 -19.92 25.14 3.95
C PRO A 95 -20.86 26.32 4.25
N HIS A 96 -21.60 26.29 5.35
CA HIS A 96 -22.54 27.34 5.74
C HIS A 96 -22.00 28.26 6.85
N CYS A 97 -21.31 27.71 7.85
CA CYS A 97 -20.81 28.46 9.00
C CYS A 97 -19.30 28.39 9.20
N ASP A 98 -18.58 27.66 8.34
CA ASP A 98 -17.14 27.36 8.47
C ASP A 98 -16.74 26.66 9.78
N GLU A 99 -17.71 26.18 10.57
CA GLU A 99 -17.42 25.44 11.79
C GLU A 99 -16.82 24.06 11.45
N PRO A 100 -15.76 23.63 12.15
CA PRO A 100 -15.19 22.29 11.95
C PRO A 100 -16.14 21.20 12.43
N VAL A 101 -16.45 20.24 11.56
CA VAL A 101 -17.37 19.12 11.84
C VAL A 101 -16.72 17.78 11.47
N ALA A 102 -16.78 16.82 12.38
CA ALA A 102 -16.33 15.45 12.13
C ALA A 102 -17.43 14.60 11.49
N VAL A 103 -17.05 13.66 10.62
CA VAL A 103 -18.00 12.75 9.96
C VAL A 103 -18.79 11.92 10.98
N GLY A 104 -18.16 11.49 12.07
CA GLY A 104 -18.84 10.73 13.11
C GLY A 104 -19.91 11.53 13.86
N GLU A 105 -19.78 12.85 13.98
CA GLU A 105 -20.81 13.71 14.59
C GLU A 105 -22.06 13.76 13.70
N LEU A 106 -21.86 13.88 12.38
CA LEU A 106 -22.94 13.84 11.39
C LEU A 106 -23.63 12.48 11.34
N MET A 107 -22.88 11.40 11.61
CA MET A 107 -23.38 10.03 11.62
C MET A 107 -23.97 9.61 12.98
N GLY A 108 -23.77 10.40 14.05
CA GLY A 108 -24.20 10.06 15.40
C GLY A 108 -23.40 8.91 16.04
N GLU A 109 -22.13 8.75 15.66
CA GLU A 109 -21.25 7.65 16.05
C GLU A 109 -20.25 8.02 17.16
N ILE A 110 -20.34 9.22 17.71
CA ILE A 110 -19.40 9.81 18.70
C ILE A 110 -20.14 10.14 19.99
#